data_AF-A0A4R0PWY8-F1
#
_entry.id   AF-A0A4R0PWY8-F1
#
_cell.length_a   1.000
_cell.length_b   1.000
_cell.length_c   1.000
_cell.angle_alpha   90.00
_cell.angle_beta   90.00
_cell.angle_gamma   90.00
#
_symmetry.space_group_name_H-M   'P 1'
#
loop_
_entity.id
_entity.type
_entity.pdbx_description
1 polymer ?
#
loop_
_entity_poly.entity_id
_entity_poly.type
_entity_poly.pdbx_seq_one_letter_code
_entity_poly.pdbx_strand_id
1 'polypeptide(L)'
;MYKLIIFLLLALPISVFAQTVTTGTVFDYSKKTLSLPGVSIRNLNSKKSTSTNKEGKYAIGANIGDLLEFSAVGYHTDTLYLTNLLNRTIYLPVKSNSLKDVDVTAVRMNSQVTDAKDPLAEKYTLLSTGGNLNRKRMTDKVGGLNLNLGYGKYKRQQRKEADLEEKEMYLEEIDENFTAKAITDMTKLEGEELKNFMIIYRPSVETVKAERPYRYAYYISLAFVAWKKLTPQERKLQDLPKLKTN
;
A
#
# COMPACT_ATOMS: atom_id res chain seq x y z
N MET A 1 -50.45 -71.84 6.13
CA MET A 1 -49.25 -71.12 5.63
C MET A 1 -49.10 -69.71 6.21
N TYR A 2 -50.20 -68.96 6.48
CA TYR A 2 -50.15 -67.60 7.04
C TYR A 2 -49.52 -67.49 8.44
N LYS A 3 -49.66 -68.52 9.30
CA LYS A 3 -49.09 -68.55 10.66
C LYS A 3 -47.55 -68.58 10.68
N LEU A 4 -46.92 -69.17 9.66
CA LEU A 4 -45.45 -69.22 9.52
C LEU A 4 -44.87 -67.87 9.06
N ILE A 5 -45.63 -67.11 8.26
CA ILE A 5 -45.23 -65.78 7.77
C ILE A 5 -45.20 -64.76 8.92
N ILE A 6 -46.17 -64.84 9.84
CA ILE A 6 -46.22 -63.95 11.02
C ILE A 6 -45.04 -64.21 11.97
N PHE A 7 -44.65 -65.47 12.15
CA PHE A 7 -43.51 -65.83 12.99
C PHE A 7 -42.16 -65.38 12.39
N LEU A 8 -42.02 -65.45 11.06
CA LEU A 8 -40.84 -64.96 10.34
C LEU A 8 -40.71 -63.42 10.39
N LEU A 9 -41.84 -62.70 10.35
CA LEU A 9 -41.85 -61.23 10.44
C LEU A 9 -41.47 -60.74 11.85
N LEU A 10 -41.78 -61.51 12.89
CA LEU A 10 -41.48 -61.18 14.29
C LEU A 10 -40.03 -61.52 14.68
N ALA A 11 -39.36 -62.39 13.92
CA ALA A 11 -37.97 -62.79 14.16
C ALA A 11 -36.94 -61.85 13.51
N LEU A 12 -37.37 -60.79 12.81
CA LEU A 12 -36.46 -59.83 12.21
C LEU A 12 -35.97 -58.84 13.29
N PRO A 13 -34.67 -58.79 13.60
CA PRO A 13 -34.16 -57.80 14.56
C PRO A 13 -34.27 -56.41 13.95
N ILE A 14 -35.22 -55.61 14.45
CA ILE A 14 -35.33 -54.19 14.11
C ILE A 14 -34.15 -53.47 14.77
N SER A 15 -33.02 -53.47 14.08
CA SER A 15 -31.81 -52.79 14.53
C SER A 15 -31.99 -51.30 14.24
N VAL A 16 -32.55 -50.56 15.20
CA VAL A 16 -32.65 -49.11 15.10
C VAL A 16 -31.28 -48.51 15.43
N PHE A 17 -30.56 -48.04 14.41
CA PHE A 17 -29.38 -47.20 14.63
C PHE A 17 -29.84 -45.81 15.09
N ALA A 18 -29.78 -45.54 16.38
CA ALA A 18 -29.96 -44.19 16.90
C ALA A 18 -28.81 -43.30 16.39
N GLN A 19 -29.14 -42.29 15.58
CA GLN A 19 -28.16 -41.30 15.13
C GLN A 19 -27.87 -40.34 16.28
N THR A 20 -26.64 -40.39 16.81
CA THR A 20 -26.13 -39.44 17.79
C THR A 20 -25.92 -38.07 17.11
N VAL A 21 -26.82 -37.13 17.40
CA VAL A 21 -26.79 -35.77 16.82
C VAL A 21 -26.54 -34.76 17.93
N THR A 22 -25.56 -33.89 17.72
CA THR A 22 -25.33 -32.71 18.56
C THR A 22 -25.95 -31.50 17.88
N THR A 23 -26.69 -30.70 18.67
CA THR A 23 -27.29 -29.45 18.20
C THR A 23 -26.67 -28.25 18.91
N GLY A 24 -26.78 -27.08 18.30
CA GLY A 24 -26.20 -25.87 18.86
C GLY A 24 -26.54 -24.61 18.10
N THR A 25 -26.08 -23.49 18.63
CA THR A 25 -26.18 -22.16 18.03
C THR A 25 -24.83 -21.48 17.96
N VAL A 26 -24.56 -20.80 16.85
CA VAL A 26 -23.30 -20.07 16.65
C VAL A 26 -23.57 -18.58 16.62
N PHE A 27 -22.82 -17.83 17.43
CA PHE A 27 -22.90 -16.37 17.53
C PHE A 27 -21.54 -15.71 17.26
N ASP A 28 -21.57 -14.42 16.95
CA ASP A 28 -20.39 -13.55 16.95
C ASP A 28 -19.92 -13.31 18.40
N TYR A 29 -18.61 -13.45 18.64
CA TYR A 29 -18.00 -13.14 19.94
C TYR A 29 -18.14 -11.65 20.33
N SER A 30 -17.98 -10.75 19.35
CA SER A 30 -18.03 -9.29 19.55
C SER A 30 -19.47 -8.81 19.76
N LYS A 31 -20.42 -9.45 19.06
CA LYS A 31 -21.85 -9.14 19.12
C LYS A 31 -22.61 -10.40 19.50
N LYS A 32 -22.66 -10.71 20.80
CA LYS A 32 -23.26 -11.92 21.38
C LYS A 32 -24.73 -12.19 21.02
N THR A 33 -25.43 -11.21 20.45
CA THR A 33 -26.82 -11.32 19.98
C THR A 33 -26.94 -11.63 18.48
N LEU A 34 -25.84 -11.53 17.71
CA LEU A 34 -25.82 -11.77 16.27
C LEU A 34 -25.49 -13.24 16.00
N SER A 35 -26.51 -14.01 15.60
CA SER A 35 -26.34 -15.39 15.14
C SER A 35 -25.67 -15.43 13.78
N LEU A 36 -24.75 -16.37 13.56
CA LEU A 36 -23.98 -16.49 12.32
C LEU A 36 -24.56 -17.56 11.39
N PRO A 37 -25.19 -17.19 10.26
CA PRO A 37 -25.62 -18.14 9.24
C PRO A 37 -24.44 -18.58 8.35
N GLY A 38 -24.50 -19.80 7.80
CA GLY A 38 -23.51 -20.30 6.83
C GLY A 38 -22.14 -20.66 7.41
N VAL A 39 -22.02 -20.83 8.73
CA VAL A 39 -20.79 -21.35 9.37
C VAL A 39 -20.65 -22.82 9.01
N SER A 40 -19.48 -23.20 8.47
CA SER A 40 -19.15 -24.58 8.14
C SER A 40 -18.71 -25.32 9.40
N ILE A 41 -19.33 -26.45 9.67
CA ILE A 41 -19.09 -27.27 10.86
C ILE A 41 -18.65 -28.62 10.40
N ARG A 42 -17.45 -29.03 10.79
CA ARG A 42 -16.85 -30.29 10.38
C ARG A 42 -16.46 -31.11 11.60
N ASN A 43 -16.91 -32.36 11.64
CA ASN A 43 -16.38 -33.32 12.60
C ASN A 43 -15.06 -33.88 12.03
N LEU A 44 -13.94 -33.65 12.73
CA LEU A 44 -12.63 -34.09 12.26
C LEU A 44 -12.47 -35.62 12.31
N ASN A 45 -13.11 -36.28 13.26
CA ASN A 45 -13.06 -37.73 13.43
C ASN A 45 -13.90 -38.45 12.37
N SER A 46 -15.19 -38.10 12.26
CA SER A 46 -16.13 -38.78 11.35
C SER A 46 -16.18 -38.21 9.93
N LYS A 47 -15.48 -37.09 9.68
CA LYS A 47 -15.47 -36.33 8.41
C LYS A 47 -16.84 -35.83 7.93
N LYS A 48 -17.89 -35.93 8.75
CA LYS A 48 -19.19 -35.34 8.45
C LYS A 48 -19.11 -33.82 8.53
N SER A 49 -19.81 -33.14 7.64
CA SER A 49 -19.91 -31.67 7.63
C SER A 49 -21.35 -31.20 7.51
N THR A 50 -21.68 -30.11 8.17
CA THR A 50 -22.96 -29.41 8.06
C THR A 50 -22.72 -27.90 8.06
N SER A 51 -23.75 -27.10 7.78
CA SER A 51 -23.68 -25.65 7.87
C SER A 51 -24.78 -25.10 8.79
N THR A 52 -24.58 -23.90 9.35
CA THR A 52 -25.61 -23.24 10.16
C THR A 52 -26.72 -22.65 9.29
N ASN A 53 -27.96 -22.75 9.80
CA ASN A 53 -29.15 -22.17 9.17
C ASN A 53 -29.22 -20.63 9.34
N LYS A 54 -30.25 -19.99 8.78
CA LYS A 54 -30.49 -18.52 8.88
C LYS A 54 -30.49 -17.99 10.32
N GLU A 55 -30.88 -18.81 11.29
CA GLU A 55 -30.89 -18.48 12.72
C GLU A 55 -29.58 -18.86 13.46
N GLY A 56 -28.53 -19.26 12.74
CA GLY A 56 -27.25 -19.72 13.31
C GLY A 56 -27.30 -21.08 14.01
N LYS A 57 -28.41 -21.82 13.90
CA LYS A 57 -28.58 -23.18 14.45
C LYS A 57 -27.90 -24.23 13.59
N TYR A 58 -27.33 -25.25 14.21
CA TYR A 58 -26.77 -26.42 13.54
C TYR A 58 -27.23 -27.73 14.17
N ALA A 59 -27.18 -28.80 13.36
CA ALA A 59 -27.34 -30.18 13.78
C ALA A 59 -26.32 -31.03 13.02
N ILE A 60 -25.43 -31.72 13.75
CA ILE A 60 -24.40 -32.59 13.18
C ILE A 60 -24.37 -33.93 13.90
N GLY A 61 -24.26 -35.02 13.12
CA GLY A 61 -24.04 -36.35 13.69
C GLY A 61 -22.63 -36.46 14.27
N ALA A 62 -22.51 -36.64 15.58
CA ALA A 62 -21.23 -36.70 16.29
C ALA A 62 -21.35 -37.52 17.58
N ASN A 63 -20.25 -38.17 17.98
CA ASN A 63 -20.17 -38.96 19.20
C ASN A 63 -19.44 -38.20 20.32
N ILE A 64 -19.64 -38.64 21.56
CA ILE A 64 -18.86 -38.16 22.70
C ILE A 64 -17.39 -38.53 22.46
N GLY A 65 -16.50 -37.54 22.58
CA GLY A 65 -15.07 -37.68 22.28
C GLY A 65 -14.65 -37.17 20.90
N ASP A 66 -15.61 -36.78 20.03
CA ASP A 66 -15.29 -36.18 18.74
C ASP A 66 -14.90 -34.70 18.85
N LEU A 67 -14.08 -34.24 17.90
CA LEU A 67 -13.71 -32.84 17.76
C LEU A 67 -14.47 -32.18 16.60
N LEU A 68 -15.23 -31.13 16.91
CA LEU A 68 -15.95 -30.31 15.93
C LEU A 68 -15.17 -29.04 15.62
N GLU A 69 -14.88 -28.80 14.35
CA GLU A 69 -14.27 -27.57 13.83
C GLU A 69 -15.36 -26.65 13.27
N PHE A 70 -15.31 -25.38 13.64
CA PHE A 70 -16.20 -24.32 13.18
C PHE A 70 -15.40 -23.31 12.36
N SER A 71 -15.81 -23.08 11.11
CA SER A 71 -15.12 -22.20 10.18
C SER A 71 -16.08 -21.29 9.43
N ALA A 72 -15.77 -20.00 9.37
CA ALA A 72 -16.54 -19.01 8.65
C ALA A 72 -15.63 -17.94 8.04
N VAL A 73 -16.05 -17.37 6.91
CA VAL A 73 -15.30 -16.30 6.23
C VAL A 73 -15.26 -15.06 7.12
N GLY A 74 -14.07 -14.55 7.40
CA GLY A 74 -13.87 -13.38 8.27
C GLY A 74 -13.83 -13.70 9.76
N TYR A 75 -13.86 -14.97 10.16
CA TYR A 75 -13.73 -15.40 11.57
C TYR A 75 -12.51 -16.31 11.75
N HIS A 76 -12.03 -16.41 12.99
CA HIS A 76 -11.07 -17.43 13.38
C HIS A 76 -11.76 -18.78 13.48
N THR A 77 -11.08 -19.83 13.01
CA THR A 77 -11.53 -21.21 13.18
C THR A 77 -11.41 -21.61 14.64
N ASP A 78 -12.48 -22.19 15.18
CA ASP A 78 -12.51 -22.68 16.57
C ASP A 78 -12.85 -24.16 16.60
N THR A 79 -12.38 -24.88 17.63
CA THR A 79 -12.56 -26.32 17.78
C THR A 79 -13.17 -26.65 19.13
N LEU A 80 -14.24 -27.46 19.11
CA LEU A 80 -14.94 -27.93 20.29
C LEU A 80 -14.74 -29.43 20.47
N TYR A 81 -14.24 -29.83 21.63
CA TYR A 81 -14.22 -31.23 22.06
C TYR A 81 -15.56 -31.60 22.71
N LEU A 82 -16.24 -32.62 22.17
CA LEU A 82 -17.55 -33.04 22.65
C LEU A 82 -17.44 -33.92 23.90
N THR A 83 -17.82 -33.37 25.06
CA THR A 83 -17.93 -34.12 26.32
C THR A 83 -19.33 -34.67 26.56
N ASN A 84 -20.35 -34.07 25.95
CA ASN A 84 -21.75 -34.50 25.99
C ASN A 84 -22.50 -34.06 24.73
N LEU A 85 -23.69 -34.63 24.50
CA LEU A 85 -24.55 -34.33 23.34
C LEU A 85 -25.59 -33.22 23.64
N LEU A 86 -25.34 -32.38 24.65
CA LEU A 86 -26.25 -31.30 25.00
C LEU A 86 -26.16 -30.15 23.99
N ASN A 87 -27.22 -29.35 23.92
CA ASN A 87 -27.24 -28.14 23.12
C ASN A 87 -26.14 -27.17 23.59
N ARG A 88 -25.25 -26.74 22.69
CA ARG A 88 -24.14 -25.83 22.99
C ARG A 88 -24.20 -24.56 22.17
N THR A 89 -23.89 -23.45 22.83
CA THR A 89 -23.73 -22.16 22.18
C THR A 89 -22.25 -21.85 22.01
N ILE A 90 -21.85 -21.48 20.80
CA ILE A 90 -20.46 -21.26 20.41
C ILE A 90 -20.31 -19.82 19.91
N TYR A 91 -19.23 -19.17 20.30
CA TYR A 91 -18.94 -17.78 19.94
C TYR A 91 -17.68 -17.72 19.09
N LEU A 92 -17.80 -17.36 17.81
CA LEU A 92 -16.64 -17.25 16.92
C LEU A 92 -16.02 -15.84 17.01
N PRO A 93 -14.71 -15.72 17.26
CA PRO A 93 -14.03 -14.44 17.23
C PRO A 93 -13.80 -13.96 15.79
N VAL A 94 -14.07 -12.68 15.53
CA VAL A 94 -13.83 -12.04 14.23
C VAL A 94 -12.32 -12.01 13.96
N LYS A 95 -11.93 -12.39 12.74
CA LYS A 95 -10.55 -12.31 12.27
C LYS A 95 -10.26 -10.87 11.83
N SER A 96 -9.86 -10.03 12.77
CA SER A 96 -9.35 -8.69 12.46
C SER A 96 -7.89 -8.80 12.02
N ASN A 97 -7.62 -8.59 10.74
CA ASN A 97 -6.27 -8.24 10.29
C ASN A 97 -6.00 -6.80 10.72
N SER A 98 -5.65 -6.59 12.00
CA SER A 98 -4.99 -5.36 12.40
C SER A 98 -3.59 -5.41 11.80
N LEU A 99 -3.45 -4.85 10.60
CA LEU A 99 -2.15 -4.52 10.06
C LEU A 99 -1.51 -3.57 11.06
N LYS A 100 -0.37 -3.96 11.64
CA LYS A 100 0.42 -3.04 12.46
C LYS A 100 0.70 -1.82 11.58
N ASP A 101 0.43 -0.62 12.11
CA ASP A 101 0.90 0.60 11.47
C ASP A 101 2.38 0.40 11.17
N VAL A 102 2.70 0.46 9.89
CA VAL A 102 4.10 0.52 9.47
C VAL A 102 4.53 1.87 10.00
N ASP A 103 5.27 1.86 11.10
CA ASP A 103 6.03 3.03 11.52
C ASP A 103 7.01 3.27 10.38
N VAL A 104 6.60 4.12 9.43
CA VAL A 104 7.49 4.67 8.43
C VAL A 104 8.35 5.64 9.23
N THR A 105 9.32 5.08 9.96
CA THR A 105 10.53 5.81 10.25
C THR A 105 11.02 6.22 8.89
N ALA A 106 10.75 7.47 8.51
CA ALA A 106 11.41 8.13 7.43
C ALA A 106 12.87 8.15 7.87
N VAL A 107 13.57 7.05 7.63
CA VAL A 107 15.01 7.04 7.62
C VAL A 107 15.29 8.15 6.63
N ARG A 108 15.84 9.26 7.13
CA ARG A 108 16.51 10.25 6.30
C ARG A 108 17.69 9.51 5.70
N MET A 109 17.40 8.68 4.71
CA MET A 109 18.39 8.08 3.85
C MET A 109 18.99 9.30 3.17
N ASN A 110 20.24 9.56 3.50
CA ASN A 110 21.00 10.63 2.88
C ASN A 110 20.92 10.36 1.37
N SER A 111 20.44 11.32 0.57
CA SER A 111 20.20 11.15 -0.88
C SER A 111 21.41 10.55 -1.60
N GLN A 112 22.60 10.81 -1.06
CA GLN A 112 23.89 10.27 -1.50
C GLN A 112 24.03 8.73 -1.45
N VAL A 113 23.26 8.02 -0.63
CA VAL A 113 23.36 6.55 -0.47
C VAL A 113 22.32 5.81 -1.33
N THR A 114 21.16 6.41 -1.57
CA THR A 114 20.13 5.86 -2.45
C THR A 114 20.33 6.25 -3.91
N ASP A 115 21.00 7.38 -4.16
CA ASP A 115 21.33 7.89 -5.49
C ASP A 115 22.76 7.54 -5.89
N ALA A 116 23.29 6.43 -5.36
CA ALA A 116 24.48 5.78 -5.90
C ALA A 116 24.12 5.21 -7.29
N LYS A 117 23.92 6.11 -8.26
CA LYS A 117 23.91 5.80 -9.68
C LYS A 117 25.17 5.00 -9.91
N ASP A 118 24.99 3.77 -10.38
CA ASP A 118 26.11 2.88 -10.67
C ASP A 118 27.12 3.68 -11.50
N PRO A 119 28.37 3.89 -11.03
CA PRO A 119 29.35 4.70 -11.75
C PRO A 119 29.69 4.12 -13.13
N LEU A 120 29.26 2.88 -13.41
CA LEU A 120 29.33 2.25 -14.72
C LEU A 120 28.06 2.35 -15.57
N ALA A 121 26.94 2.88 -15.06
CA ALA A 121 25.71 3.04 -15.84
C ALA A 121 25.91 4.02 -16.99
N GLU A 122 25.80 3.53 -18.22
CA GLU A 122 25.87 4.37 -19.40
C GLU A 122 24.57 5.18 -19.53
N LYS A 123 24.70 6.51 -19.66
CA LYS A 123 23.57 7.40 -19.96
C LYS A 123 22.87 6.89 -21.22
N TYR A 124 21.55 6.68 -21.15
CA TYR A 124 20.77 6.27 -22.31
C TYR A 124 20.84 7.34 -23.41
N THR A 125 21.32 6.97 -24.59
CA THR A 125 21.36 7.83 -25.79
C THR A 125 20.62 7.18 -26.96
N LEU A 126 19.80 7.96 -27.66
CA LEU A 126 19.00 7.49 -28.81
C LEU A 126 19.86 7.00 -29.98
N LEU A 127 21.02 7.61 -30.14
CA LEU A 127 22.04 7.25 -31.11
C LEU A 127 23.34 7.07 -30.34
N SER A 128 23.99 5.92 -30.50
CA SER A 128 25.35 5.70 -30.01
C SER A 128 26.19 5.14 -31.14
N THR A 129 27.44 5.58 -31.24
CA THR A 129 28.42 4.93 -32.11
C THR A 129 28.73 3.56 -31.50
N GLY A 130 28.71 2.52 -32.32
CA GLY A 130 28.92 1.13 -31.92
C GLY A 130 30.26 0.95 -31.21
N GLY A 131 30.21 0.97 -29.88
CA GLY A 131 31.37 0.87 -29.01
C GLY A 131 31.58 2.14 -28.21
N ASN A 132 31.61 1.97 -26.89
CA ASN A 132 32.04 3.01 -25.94
C ASN A 132 33.45 3.50 -26.32
N LEU A 133 33.54 4.69 -26.94
CA LEU A 133 34.78 5.30 -27.43
C LEU A 133 35.81 5.51 -26.31
N ASN A 134 35.35 5.63 -25.06
CA ASN A 134 36.21 5.86 -23.91
C ASN A 134 36.86 4.58 -23.37
N ARG A 135 36.46 3.39 -23.85
CA ARG A 135 36.88 2.09 -23.29
C ARG A 135 37.55 1.16 -24.30
N LYS A 136 37.85 1.64 -25.53
CA LYS A 136 38.45 0.84 -26.61
C LYS A 136 39.77 1.42 -27.10
N ARG A 137 40.70 0.56 -27.51
CA ARG A 137 42.04 0.95 -28.01
C ARG A 137 41.93 1.40 -29.47
N MET A 138 42.87 2.21 -29.94
CA MET A 138 42.95 2.72 -31.33
C MET A 138 42.87 1.60 -32.40
N THR A 139 43.15 0.35 -32.02
CA THR A 139 43.15 -0.85 -32.88
C THR A 139 41.79 -1.54 -32.99
N ASP A 140 40.82 -1.20 -32.14
CA ASP A 140 39.49 -1.82 -32.16
C ASP A 140 38.66 -1.23 -33.31
N LYS A 141 37.98 -2.08 -34.09
CA LYS A 141 36.97 -1.61 -35.06
C LYS A 141 35.83 -0.93 -34.31
N VAL A 142 35.88 0.40 -34.22
CA VAL A 142 34.77 1.24 -33.78
C VAL A 142 33.99 1.64 -35.02
N GLY A 143 32.87 0.98 -35.23
CA GLY A 143 32.07 1.14 -36.43
C GLY A 143 30.72 0.49 -36.25
N GLY A 144 29.68 1.22 -36.64
CA GLY A 144 28.28 0.85 -36.45
C GLY A 144 27.50 1.99 -35.81
N LEU A 145 26.27 2.19 -36.24
CA LEU A 145 25.31 3.05 -35.54
C LEU A 145 24.45 2.12 -34.70
N ASN A 146 24.54 2.24 -33.38
CA ASN A 146 23.58 1.60 -32.49
C ASN A 146 22.37 2.53 -32.36
N LEU A 147 21.28 2.11 -33.00
CA LEU A 147 19.97 2.74 -32.86
C LEU A 147 19.20 1.99 -31.78
N ASN A 148 19.14 2.57 -30.59
CA ASN A 148 18.36 2.00 -29.50
C ASN A 148 16.87 2.36 -29.70
N LEU A 149 16.21 1.65 -30.62
CA LEU A 149 14.81 1.82 -31.01
C LEU A 149 13.81 1.23 -30.00
N GLY A 150 14.18 1.15 -28.71
CA GLY A 150 13.48 0.42 -27.66
C GLY A 150 11.95 0.65 -27.55
N TYR A 151 11.28 -0.32 -26.93
CA TYR A 151 9.83 -0.34 -26.70
C TYR A 151 9.30 0.98 -26.11
N GLY A 152 8.27 1.57 -26.74
CA GLY A 152 7.83 2.95 -26.50
C GLY A 152 7.37 3.29 -25.07
N LYS A 153 7.02 2.31 -24.22
CA LYS A 153 6.67 2.55 -22.82
C LYS A 153 7.90 2.94 -21.98
N TYR A 154 9.01 2.21 -22.12
CA TYR A 154 10.27 2.53 -21.44
C TYR A 154 10.85 3.86 -21.90
N LYS A 155 10.68 4.21 -23.18
CA LYS A 155 11.10 5.51 -23.74
C LYS A 155 10.41 6.71 -23.10
N ARG A 156 9.11 6.60 -22.81
CA ARG A 156 8.36 7.68 -22.13
C ARG A 156 8.82 7.85 -20.69
N GLN A 157 9.10 6.75 -20.01
CA GLN A 157 9.61 6.76 -18.64
C GLN A 157 11.01 7.40 -18.58
N GLN A 158 11.94 6.95 -19.42
CA GLN A 158 13.31 7.50 -19.47
C GLN A 158 13.35 8.97 -19.88
N ARG A 159 12.49 9.41 -20.80
CA ARG A 159 12.37 10.84 -21.14
C ARG A 159 11.85 11.64 -19.96
N LYS A 160 10.81 11.15 -19.31
CA LYS A 160 10.25 11.80 -18.12
C LYS A 160 11.29 11.87 -17.00
N GLU A 161 12.07 10.81 -16.81
CA GLU A 161 13.16 10.73 -15.85
C GLU A 161 14.27 11.74 -16.19
N ALA A 162 14.75 11.78 -17.43
CA ALA A 162 15.72 12.77 -17.87
C ALA A 162 15.21 14.22 -17.74
N ASP A 163 13.94 14.47 -18.08
CA ASP A 163 13.31 15.79 -17.92
C ASP A 163 13.19 16.19 -16.43
N LEU A 164 13.01 15.21 -15.53
CA LEU A 164 12.99 15.42 -14.08
C LEU A 164 14.40 15.66 -13.55
N GLU A 165 15.39 14.86 -13.95
CA GLU A 165 16.80 15.05 -13.58
C GLU A 165 17.31 16.42 -14.03
N GLU A 166 17.00 16.84 -15.26
CA GLU A 166 17.35 18.19 -15.72
C GLU A 166 16.74 19.25 -14.80
N LYS A 167 15.44 19.14 -14.49
CA LYS A 167 14.77 20.05 -13.57
C LYS A 167 15.40 20.05 -12.18
N GLU A 168 15.75 18.89 -11.65
CA GLU A 168 16.41 18.73 -10.35
C GLU A 168 17.76 19.45 -10.33
N MET A 169 18.60 19.29 -11.35
CA MET A 169 19.87 20.03 -11.46
C MET A 169 19.67 21.55 -11.41
N TYR A 170 18.66 22.08 -12.12
CA TYR A 170 18.36 23.52 -12.06
C TYR A 170 17.81 23.94 -10.70
N LEU A 171 17.00 23.10 -10.05
CA LEU A 171 16.46 23.39 -8.73
C LEU A 171 17.58 23.43 -7.68
N GLU A 172 18.54 22.52 -7.75
CA GLU A 172 19.73 22.52 -6.91
C GLU A 172 20.56 23.78 -7.13
N GLU A 173 20.82 24.18 -8.39
CA GLU A 173 21.51 25.42 -8.70
C GLU A 173 20.79 26.64 -8.12
N ILE A 174 19.45 26.64 -8.18
CA ILE A 174 18.62 27.69 -7.58
C ILE A 174 18.77 27.69 -6.07
N ASP A 175 18.67 26.53 -5.41
CA ASP A 175 18.70 26.43 -3.96
C ASP A 175 20.09 26.77 -3.38
N GLU A 176 21.17 26.47 -4.10
CA GLU A 176 22.53 26.88 -3.76
C GLU A 176 22.73 28.40 -3.83
N ASN A 177 22.17 29.05 -4.85
CA ASN A 177 22.34 30.49 -5.04
C ASN A 177 21.31 31.32 -4.27
N PHE A 178 20.08 30.83 -4.12
CA PHE A 178 18.97 31.49 -3.45
C PHE A 178 18.89 31.04 -1.98
N THR A 179 19.97 31.23 -1.24
CA THR A 179 20.01 30.93 0.20
C THR A 179 19.42 32.07 1.01
N ALA A 180 18.88 31.74 2.19
CA ALA A 180 18.41 32.73 3.16
C ALA A 180 19.49 33.79 3.46
N LYS A 181 20.77 33.37 3.52
CA LYS A 181 21.92 34.25 3.73
C LYS A 181 22.09 35.26 2.59
N ALA A 182 22.04 34.80 1.34
CA ALA A 182 22.14 35.70 0.18
C ALA A 182 21.04 36.76 0.17
N ILE A 183 19.85 36.41 0.64
CA ILE A 183 18.70 37.32 0.73
C ILE A 183 18.85 38.27 1.92
N THR A 184 19.29 37.79 3.09
CA THR A 184 19.51 38.67 4.27
C THR A 184 20.56 39.73 3.99
N ASP A 185 21.65 39.35 3.31
CA ASP A 185 22.76 40.26 3.01
C ASP A 185 22.31 41.42 2.10
N MET A 186 21.38 41.16 1.18
CA MET A 186 20.88 42.17 0.24
C MET A 186 19.68 42.97 0.77
N THR A 187 18.75 42.31 1.47
CA THR A 187 17.43 42.88 1.79
C THR A 187 17.26 43.30 3.23
N LYS A 188 18.10 42.78 4.14
CA LYS A 188 17.97 42.95 5.60
C LYS A 188 16.60 42.52 6.15
N LEU A 189 15.88 41.66 5.43
CA LEU A 189 14.61 41.09 5.88
C LEU A 189 14.88 39.94 6.86
N GLU A 190 14.10 39.87 7.94
CA GLU A 190 14.23 38.83 8.96
C GLU A 190 12.89 38.14 9.23
N GLY A 191 12.94 36.92 9.77
CA GLY A 191 11.75 36.21 10.27
C GLY A 191 10.77 35.74 9.19
N GLU A 192 9.48 36.03 9.39
CA GLU A 192 8.39 35.55 8.53
C GLU A 192 8.40 36.20 7.14
N GLU A 193 8.85 37.45 7.03
CA GLU A 193 8.90 38.17 5.76
C GLU A 193 9.92 37.55 4.80
N LEU A 194 11.05 37.06 5.33
CA LEU A 194 12.06 36.35 4.55
C LEU A 194 11.53 35.03 4.01
N LYS A 195 10.77 34.28 4.84
CA LYS A 195 10.13 33.02 4.39
C LYS A 195 9.10 33.28 3.29
N ASN A 196 8.27 34.30 3.45
CA ASN A 196 7.25 34.64 2.47
C ASN A 196 7.89 35.15 1.17
N PHE A 197 8.94 35.95 1.27
CA PHE A 197 9.73 36.40 0.12
C PHE A 197 10.34 35.21 -0.65
N MET A 198 10.92 34.23 0.08
CA MET A 198 11.49 33.04 -0.55
C MET A 198 10.46 32.19 -1.28
N ILE A 199 9.23 32.09 -0.77
CA ILE A 199 8.19 31.29 -1.41
C ILE A 199 7.62 32.01 -2.65
N ILE A 200 7.41 33.32 -2.55
CA ILE A 200 6.76 34.10 -3.61
C ILE A 200 7.72 34.39 -4.76
N TYR A 201 8.99 34.68 -4.48
CA TYR A 201 9.99 35.05 -5.49
C TYR A 201 11.04 33.98 -5.74
N ARG A 202 10.69 32.70 -5.57
CA ARG A 202 11.57 31.62 -6.01
C ARG A 202 11.65 31.63 -7.55
N PRO A 203 12.84 31.74 -8.16
CA PRO A 203 12.95 31.73 -9.61
C PRO A 203 12.50 30.39 -10.18
N SER A 204 11.90 30.40 -11.36
CA SER A 204 11.49 29.18 -12.04
C SER A 204 12.65 28.60 -12.85
N VAL A 205 12.62 27.28 -13.06
CA VAL A 205 13.61 26.59 -13.90
C VAL A 205 13.65 27.19 -15.32
N GLU A 206 12.52 27.70 -15.81
CA GLU A 206 12.40 28.29 -17.14
C GLU A 206 13.15 29.63 -17.25
N THR A 207 13.06 30.51 -16.24
CA THR A 207 13.76 31.79 -16.26
C THR A 207 15.27 31.61 -16.17
N VAL A 208 15.73 30.64 -15.37
CA VAL A 208 17.15 30.30 -15.25
C VAL A 208 17.70 29.70 -16.55
N LYS A 209 16.89 28.93 -17.28
CA LYS A 209 17.27 28.37 -18.59
C LYS A 209 17.37 29.43 -19.68
N ALA A 210 16.51 30.45 -19.65
CA ALA A 210 16.44 31.48 -20.69
C ALA A 210 17.63 32.47 -20.62
N GLU A 211 18.10 32.82 -19.44
CA GLU A 211 19.12 33.85 -19.22
C GLU A 211 20.41 33.24 -18.67
N ARG A 212 21.26 32.65 -19.52
CA ARG A 212 22.60 32.16 -19.13
C ARG A 212 23.68 33.17 -19.54
N PRO A 213 24.55 33.66 -18.63
CA PRO A 213 24.63 33.34 -17.19
C PRO A 213 23.54 34.03 -16.36
N TYR A 214 22.89 33.28 -15.47
CA TYR A 214 21.80 33.81 -14.66
C TYR A 214 22.35 34.62 -13.49
N ARG A 215 21.94 35.89 -13.39
CA ARG A 215 22.43 36.82 -12.37
C ARG A 215 21.48 36.83 -11.17
N TYR A 216 21.63 35.85 -10.28
CA TYR A 216 20.79 35.71 -9.07
C TYR A 216 20.72 37.01 -8.24
N ALA A 217 21.84 37.72 -8.06
CA ALA A 217 21.86 38.99 -7.31
C ALA A 217 20.98 40.09 -7.94
N TYR A 218 20.98 40.17 -9.28
CA TYR A 218 20.14 41.15 -9.98
C TYR A 218 18.67 40.79 -9.81
N TYR A 219 18.33 39.52 -9.97
CA TYR A 219 16.96 39.04 -9.77
C TYR A 219 16.45 39.29 -8.35
N ILE A 220 17.25 39.00 -7.32
CA ILE A 220 16.88 39.26 -5.91
C ILE A 220 16.57 40.73 -5.68
N SER A 221 17.39 41.66 -6.23
CA SER A 221 17.13 43.09 -6.07
C SER A 221 15.86 43.56 -6.79
N LEU A 222 15.58 43.03 -7.98
CA LEU A 222 14.33 43.30 -8.71
C LEU A 222 13.12 42.77 -7.95
N ALA A 223 13.20 41.53 -7.48
CA ALA A 223 12.18 40.89 -6.65
C ALA A 223 11.92 41.69 -5.37
N PHE A 224 12.95 42.23 -4.73
CA PHE A 224 12.80 43.08 -3.54
C PHE A 224 12.09 44.41 -3.84
N VAL A 225 12.36 45.03 -4.98
CA VAL A 225 11.61 46.22 -5.42
C VAL A 225 10.14 45.88 -5.67
N ALA A 226 9.86 44.72 -6.29
CA ALA A 226 8.51 44.23 -6.46
C ALA A 226 7.83 43.95 -5.10
N TRP A 227 8.54 43.36 -4.15
CA TRP A 227 8.05 43.07 -2.80
C TRP A 227 7.60 44.33 -2.06
N LYS A 228 8.38 45.42 -2.15
CA LYS A 228 8.04 46.70 -1.53
C LYS A 228 6.73 47.30 -2.08
N LYS A 229 6.35 46.97 -3.32
CA LYS A 229 5.11 47.47 -3.95
C LYS A 229 3.86 46.72 -3.49
N LEU A 230 4.02 45.51 -2.94
CA LEU A 230 2.90 44.67 -2.48
C LEU A 230 2.35 45.14 -1.13
N THR A 231 1.03 44.99 -0.96
CA THR A 231 0.32 45.32 0.28
C THR A 231 0.59 44.27 1.38
N PRO A 232 0.47 44.60 2.68
CA PRO A 232 0.74 43.65 3.78
C PRO A 232 -0.09 42.36 3.76
N GLN A 233 -1.24 42.36 3.08
CA GLN A 233 -2.10 41.18 2.94
C GLN A 233 -1.62 40.22 1.84
N GLU A 234 -1.05 40.73 0.75
CA GLU A 234 -0.44 39.92 -0.32
C GLU A 234 0.91 39.34 0.10
N ARG A 235 1.52 39.91 1.14
CA ARG A 235 2.77 39.41 1.75
C ARG A 235 2.54 38.19 2.65
N LYS A 236 1.30 37.87 3.01
CA LYS A 236 0.95 36.66 3.76
C LYS A 236 0.44 35.61 2.79
N LEU A 237 0.94 34.38 2.90
CA LEU A 237 0.33 33.26 2.21
C LEU A 237 -1.14 33.17 2.65
N GLN A 238 -2.06 33.14 1.69
CA GLN A 238 -3.44 32.77 2.01
C GLN A 238 -3.42 31.33 2.52
N ASP A 239 -4.06 31.10 3.67
CA ASP A 239 -4.23 29.76 4.20
C ASP A 239 -4.90 28.89 3.13
N LEU A 240 -4.36 27.70 2.89
CA LEU A 240 -4.96 26.72 1.98
C LEU A 240 -6.45 26.59 2.35
N PRO A 241 -7.38 26.64 1.36
CA PRO A 241 -8.79 26.49 1.66
C PRO A 241 -8.98 25.15 2.36
N LYS A 242 -9.57 25.20 3.56
CA LYS A 242 -9.82 23.99 4.36
C LYS A 242 -10.62 23.01 3.49
N LEU A 243 -10.05 21.84 3.23
CA LEU A 243 -10.74 20.78 2.52
C LEU A 243 -12.05 20.50 3.26
N LYS A 244 -13.18 20.55 2.54
CA LYS A 244 -14.47 20.17 3.11
C LYS A 244 -14.38 18.70 3.51
N THR A 245 -14.57 18.42 4.80
CA THR A 245 -14.77 17.07 5.30
C THR A 245 -16.09 16.57 4.72
N ASN A 246 -16.03 15.60 3.81
CA ASN A 246 -17.19 14.84 3.35
C ASN A 246 -17.55 13.75 4.37
#